data_AF-A0AAU8N420-F1
#
_entry.id   AF-A0AAU8N420-F1
#
_cell.length_a   1.000
_cell.length_b   1.000
_cell.length_c   1.000
_cell.angle_alpha   90.00
_cell.angle_beta   90.00
_cell.angle_gamma   90.00
#
_symmetry.space_group_name_H-M   'P 1'
#
loop_
_entity.id
_entity.type
_entity.pdbx_description
1 polymer ?
#
loop_
_entity_poly.entity_id
_entity_poly.type
_entity_poly.pdbx_seq_one_letter_code
_entity_poly.pdbx_strand_id
1 'polypeptide(L)'
;MTTRSSARAATPEATRPADARARREIAGRAMERVLAVVLMLAFAIWTLLVVSGRTAHLDTAFTRTSPLLPRSAGAQIAEAYALLTHPALITAAIVSLALWSFKERMRRLALTLLMAAAGIPVHWLISTALGVRQPHSHLLDSLSVVGGAYPNAQVAAVTIASSMLLVLTRAHRRPTSDMAVWWLAGIAAIIASCYGQWAMGLASASDQIGGILWGAAVTNTSLALGGVNTILSSWARLGLPARSVGKRAAVVYNPTKFFDLSLLRRRVEAEVLSAGWLPTQWLETTPDDPGRSMARQALEHGVDLVLVAGGDGTVRAVAGELAGTGMPMALIPSGTGNLLARNLCVPLDTDAALRLALSGSPTAIDLVRATWDDGEEIFAVMAGLGLDAQIMADTKDELKRVIRAGAYAVAAVQHASPRPFRASVALDGAAAEEHDMVMALLGNVGTITGGMTIFPRATPTDGRVDLLLARPDRVVDWARMGAMILAGRVPSGLTLAQASCVSIRTDEPVPFEVDGDIAGTTRALDIEVLPGALGVIAPPRR
;
A
#
# COMPACT_ATOMS: atom_id res chain seq x y z
N MET A 1 -30.03 -27.52 -59.36
CA MET A 1 -28.74 -27.89 -58.75
C MET A 1 -27.83 -26.66 -58.82
N THR A 2 -26.98 -26.45 -57.81
CA THR A 2 -26.09 -25.29 -57.51
C THR A 2 -26.69 -24.11 -56.72
N THR A 3 -26.68 -24.29 -55.40
CA THR A 3 -26.67 -23.26 -54.36
C THR A 3 -25.27 -22.61 -54.28
N ARG A 4 -25.19 -21.27 -54.34
CA ARG A 4 -23.96 -20.52 -54.01
C ARG A 4 -24.00 -20.12 -52.53
N SER A 5 -23.14 -20.77 -51.75
CA SER A 5 -22.80 -20.40 -50.37
C SER A 5 -21.77 -19.26 -50.40
N SER A 6 -22.11 -18.10 -49.82
CA SER A 6 -21.15 -17.02 -49.58
C SER A 6 -20.47 -17.24 -48.22
N ALA A 7 -19.21 -17.68 -48.25
CA ALA A 7 -18.36 -17.73 -47.08
C ALA A 7 -18.06 -16.30 -46.60
N ARG A 8 -18.59 -15.95 -45.41
CA ARG A 8 -18.18 -14.74 -44.66
C ARG A 8 -16.79 -15.02 -44.10
N ALA A 9 -15.78 -14.30 -44.59
CA ALA A 9 -14.45 -14.30 -44.01
C ALA A 9 -14.54 -13.80 -42.55
N ALA A 10 -14.13 -14.64 -41.61
CA ALA A 10 -13.95 -14.26 -40.22
C ALA A 10 -12.79 -13.26 -40.13
N THR A 11 -13.09 -12.01 -39.78
CA THR A 11 -12.08 -11.05 -39.33
C THR A 11 -11.40 -11.57 -38.07
N PRO A 12 -10.06 -11.47 -37.95
CA PRO A 12 -9.36 -11.93 -36.76
C PRO A 12 -9.80 -11.08 -35.57
N GLU A 13 -10.23 -11.77 -34.51
CA GLU A 13 -10.67 -11.22 -33.24
C GLU A 13 -9.58 -10.28 -32.69
N ALA A 14 -9.85 -8.98 -32.74
CA ALA A 14 -8.98 -7.96 -32.18
C ALA A 14 -8.82 -8.24 -30.67
N THR A 15 -7.65 -8.72 -30.26
CA THR A 15 -7.31 -8.96 -28.86
C THR A 15 -7.67 -7.74 -28.01
N ARG A 16 -8.51 -7.92 -26.99
CA ARG A 16 -8.96 -6.83 -26.12
C ARG A 16 -7.74 -6.15 -25.49
N PRO A 17 -7.70 -4.80 -25.38
CA PRO A 17 -6.56 -4.07 -24.82
C PRO A 17 -6.17 -4.51 -23.39
N ALA A 18 -7.12 -5.06 -22.62
CA ALA A 18 -6.86 -5.66 -21.31
C ALA A 18 -5.93 -6.89 -21.37
N ASP A 19 -6.08 -7.75 -22.39
CA ASP A 19 -5.25 -8.96 -22.56
C ASP A 19 -3.82 -8.61 -22.97
N ALA A 20 -3.66 -7.57 -23.79
CA ALA A 20 -2.34 -7.06 -24.18
C ALA A 20 -1.58 -6.46 -22.97
N ARG A 21 -2.29 -5.78 -22.05
CA ARG A 21 -1.71 -5.18 -20.85
C ARG A 21 -1.34 -6.24 -19.80
N ALA A 22 -2.20 -7.22 -19.56
CA ALA A 22 -1.92 -8.35 -18.67
C ALA A 22 -0.70 -9.16 -19.16
N ARG A 23 -0.61 -9.44 -20.47
CA ARG A 23 0.56 -10.10 -21.07
C ARG A 23 1.85 -9.29 -20.91
N ARG A 24 1.78 -7.95 -21.03
CA ARG A 24 2.94 -7.06 -20.83
C ARG A 24 3.42 -7.02 -19.38
N GLU A 25 2.51 -7.07 -18.41
CA GLU A 25 2.87 -7.10 -16.99
C GLU A 25 3.49 -8.45 -16.59
N ILE A 26 2.93 -9.55 -17.11
CA ILE A 26 3.52 -10.89 -16.97
C ILE A 26 4.92 -10.92 -17.59
N ALA A 27 5.10 -10.34 -18.79
CA ALA A 27 6.40 -10.26 -19.46
C ALA A 27 7.43 -9.42 -18.67
N GLY A 28 7.02 -8.30 -18.06
CA GLY A 28 7.89 -7.47 -17.23
C GLY A 28 8.39 -8.21 -15.98
N ARG A 29 7.50 -8.89 -15.26
CA ARG A 29 7.88 -9.71 -14.08
C ARG A 29 8.70 -10.94 -14.49
N ALA A 30 8.44 -11.52 -15.65
CA ALA A 30 9.23 -12.63 -16.19
C ALA A 30 10.66 -12.19 -16.51
N MET A 31 10.83 -11.02 -17.13
CA MET A 31 12.15 -10.45 -17.43
C MET A 31 13.00 -10.25 -16.17
N GLU A 32 12.39 -9.78 -15.08
CA GLU A 32 13.10 -9.54 -13.81
C GLU A 32 13.59 -10.83 -13.16
N ARG A 33 12.76 -11.88 -13.19
CA ARG A 33 13.18 -13.20 -12.73
C ARG A 33 14.30 -13.77 -13.59
N VAL A 34 14.23 -13.60 -14.91
CA VAL A 34 15.29 -14.04 -15.83
C VAL A 34 16.59 -13.30 -15.53
N LEU A 35 16.56 -11.97 -15.37
CA LEU A 35 17.75 -11.18 -15.07
C LEU A 35 18.37 -11.55 -13.71
N ALA A 36 17.54 -11.76 -12.68
CA ALA A 36 18.02 -12.23 -11.38
C ALA A 36 18.73 -13.59 -11.49
N VAL A 37 18.16 -14.54 -12.24
CA VAL A 37 18.77 -15.85 -12.50
C VAL A 37 20.08 -15.71 -13.27
N VAL A 38 20.11 -14.90 -14.32
CA VAL A 38 21.33 -14.67 -15.13
C VAL A 38 22.46 -14.08 -14.28
N LEU A 39 22.17 -13.09 -13.43
CA LEU A 39 23.18 -12.49 -12.56
C LEU A 39 23.68 -13.45 -11.47
N MET A 40 22.78 -14.25 -10.89
CA MET A 40 23.17 -15.31 -9.94
C MET A 40 24.05 -16.37 -10.61
N LEU A 41 23.73 -16.78 -11.84
CA LEU A 41 24.56 -17.72 -12.61
C LEU A 41 25.91 -17.10 -12.97
N ALA A 42 25.94 -15.83 -13.39
CA ALA A 42 27.17 -15.11 -13.69
C ALA A 42 28.08 -15.03 -12.45
N PHE A 43 27.53 -14.71 -11.27
CA PHE A 43 28.27 -14.73 -10.01
C PHE A 43 28.80 -16.13 -9.67
N ALA A 44 28.00 -17.18 -9.83
CA ALA A 44 28.42 -18.55 -9.56
C ALA A 44 29.55 -19.01 -10.51
N ILE A 45 29.42 -18.75 -11.81
CA ILE A 45 30.43 -19.06 -12.82
C ILE A 45 31.73 -18.30 -12.52
N TRP A 46 31.63 -17.00 -12.23
CA TRP A 46 32.79 -16.19 -11.87
C TRP A 46 33.50 -16.74 -10.63
N THR A 47 32.73 -17.09 -9.59
CA THR A 47 33.25 -17.71 -8.36
C THR A 47 34.01 -19.00 -8.66
N LEU A 48 33.49 -19.86 -9.53
CA LEU A 48 34.19 -21.09 -9.94
C LEU A 48 35.50 -20.79 -10.67
N LEU A 49 35.56 -19.76 -11.51
CA LEU A 49 36.79 -19.34 -12.18
C LEU A 49 37.85 -18.84 -11.19
N VAL A 50 37.45 -18.08 -10.18
CA VAL A 50 38.35 -17.56 -9.14
C VAL A 50 38.89 -18.71 -8.28
N VAL A 51 38.01 -19.58 -7.77
CA VAL A 51 38.41 -20.70 -6.90
C VAL A 51 39.26 -21.73 -7.67
N SER A 52 39.03 -21.90 -8.97
CA SER A 52 39.87 -22.76 -9.83
C SER A 52 41.19 -22.12 -10.28
N GLY A 53 41.47 -20.87 -9.87
CA GLY A 53 42.70 -20.15 -10.19
C GLY A 53 42.80 -19.67 -11.65
N ARG A 54 41.72 -19.78 -12.43
CA ARG A 54 41.71 -19.39 -13.86
C ARG A 54 41.80 -17.88 -14.07
N THR A 55 41.55 -17.10 -13.02
CA THR A 55 41.66 -15.63 -13.05
C THR A 55 43.04 -15.11 -12.64
N ALA A 56 43.99 -15.97 -12.27
CA ALA A 56 45.30 -15.55 -11.75
C ALA A 56 46.09 -14.64 -12.72
N HIS A 57 45.96 -14.82 -14.03
CA HIS A 57 46.58 -13.93 -15.02
C HIS A 57 45.99 -12.51 -14.97
N LEU A 58 44.68 -12.39 -14.75
CA LEU A 58 44.01 -11.10 -14.58
C LEU A 58 44.49 -10.42 -13.29
N ASP A 59 44.54 -11.17 -12.19
CA ASP A 59 44.91 -10.65 -10.87
C ASP A 59 46.38 -10.21 -10.81
N THR A 60 47.28 -10.95 -11.47
CA THR A 60 48.71 -10.59 -11.55
C THR A 60 48.98 -9.39 -12.44
N ALA A 61 48.21 -9.19 -13.51
CA ALA A 61 48.30 -7.96 -14.31
C ALA A 61 47.83 -6.73 -13.52
N PHE A 62 46.83 -6.91 -12.66
CA PHE A 62 46.18 -5.84 -11.89
C PHE A 62 46.95 -5.44 -10.62
N THR A 63 47.74 -6.35 -10.04
CA THR A 63 48.50 -6.13 -8.78
C THR A 63 49.92 -5.59 -8.96
N ARG A 64 50.40 -5.41 -10.20
CA ARG A 64 51.77 -4.88 -10.49
C ARG A 64 52.01 -3.45 -10.02
N THR A 65 50.98 -2.74 -9.57
CA THR A 65 51.01 -1.30 -9.27
C THR A 65 50.18 -0.97 -8.02
N SER A 66 50.53 -1.51 -6.85
CA SER A 66 49.89 -1.10 -5.59
C SER A 66 50.53 0.21 -5.07
N PRO A 67 49.85 1.37 -5.08
CA PRO A 67 50.55 2.67 -5.07
C PRO A 67 50.50 3.45 -3.75
N LEU A 68 49.88 2.97 -2.66
CA LEU A 68 49.75 3.77 -1.44
C LEU A 68 50.60 3.24 -0.28
N LEU A 69 51.49 4.10 0.22
CA LEU A 69 52.28 3.85 1.42
C LEU A 69 51.45 4.10 2.68
N PRO A 70 51.68 3.34 3.76
CA PRO A 70 51.06 3.60 5.06
C PRO A 70 51.27 5.04 5.50
N ARG A 71 50.25 5.64 6.12
CA ARG A 71 50.25 7.04 6.62
C ARG A 71 50.40 8.14 5.57
N SER A 72 50.47 7.82 4.28
CA SER A 72 50.37 8.82 3.21
C SER A 72 48.99 9.48 3.21
N ALA A 73 48.90 10.72 2.71
CA ALA A 73 47.61 11.42 2.59
C ALA A 73 46.62 10.63 1.72
N GLY A 74 47.10 9.98 0.66
CA GLY A 74 46.28 9.12 -0.19
C GLY A 74 45.73 7.89 0.54
N ALA A 75 46.55 7.24 1.37
CA ALA A 75 46.10 6.12 2.20
C ALA A 75 45.04 6.56 3.23
N GLN A 76 45.24 7.68 3.92
CA GLN A 76 44.28 8.20 4.89
C GLN A 76 42.92 8.54 4.25
N ILE A 77 42.93 9.14 3.05
CA ILE A 77 41.70 9.44 2.30
C ILE A 77 40.99 8.14 1.89
N ALA A 78 41.74 7.14 1.39
CA ALA A 78 41.19 5.86 0.98
C ALA A 78 40.59 5.10 2.18
N GLU A 79 41.25 5.10 3.33
CA GLU A 79 40.76 4.50 4.57
C GLU A 79 39.51 5.23 5.09
N ALA A 80 39.51 6.57 5.09
CA ALA A 80 38.35 7.35 5.51
C ALA A 80 37.12 7.07 4.63
N TYR A 81 37.31 6.99 3.31
CA TYR A 81 36.25 6.59 2.39
C TYR A 81 35.78 5.15 2.63
N ALA A 82 36.72 4.22 2.91
CA ALA A 82 36.40 2.84 3.22
C ALA A 82 35.62 2.67 4.53
N LEU A 83 35.93 3.47 5.54
CA LEU A 83 35.15 3.55 6.77
C LEU A 83 33.75 4.12 6.53
N LEU A 84 33.61 5.17 5.72
CA LEU A 84 32.31 5.75 5.36
C LEU A 84 31.42 4.73 4.63
N THR A 85 32.02 3.92 3.77
CA THR A 85 31.35 2.89 2.96
C THR A 85 31.42 1.50 3.59
N HIS A 86 31.65 1.43 4.90
CA HIS A 86 31.78 0.17 5.62
C HIS A 86 30.49 -0.67 5.52
N PRO A 87 30.56 -1.99 5.22
CA PRO A 87 29.38 -2.83 5.03
C PRO A 87 28.34 -2.78 6.17
N ALA A 88 28.80 -2.68 7.43
CA ALA A 88 27.91 -2.55 8.59
C ALA A 88 27.12 -1.22 8.60
N LEU A 89 27.75 -0.10 8.25
CA LEU A 89 27.07 1.20 8.18
C LEU A 89 26.06 1.23 7.04
N ILE A 90 26.42 0.69 5.88
CA ILE A 90 25.51 0.54 4.75
C ILE A 90 24.30 -0.31 5.12
N THR A 91 24.52 -1.44 5.81
CA THR A 91 23.44 -2.31 6.27
C THR A 91 22.50 -1.56 7.21
N ALA A 92 23.04 -0.83 8.20
CA ALA A 92 22.25 -0.04 9.13
C ALA A 92 21.43 1.06 8.41
N ALA A 93 22.02 1.72 7.41
CA ALA A 93 21.34 2.72 6.60
C ALA A 93 20.17 2.11 5.80
N ILE A 94 20.39 0.97 5.11
CA ILE A 94 19.34 0.29 4.34
C ILE A 94 18.21 -0.21 5.25
N VAL A 95 18.53 -0.76 6.43
CA VAL A 95 17.53 -1.20 7.41
C VAL A 95 16.72 -0.01 7.94
N SER A 96 17.36 1.11 8.24
CA SER A 96 16.69 2.34 8.67
C SER A 96 15.71 2.85 7.61
N LEU A 97 16.13 2.83 6.34
CA LEU A 97 15.28 3.17 5.19
C LEU A 97 14.11 2.18 5.02
N ALA A 98 14.33 0.90 5.30
CA ALA A 98 13.27 -0.11 5.24
C ALA A 98 12.22 0.10 6.33
N LEU A 99 12.64 0.39 7.57
CA LEU A 99 11.74 0.70 8.69
C LEU A 99 10.92 1.97 8.41
N TRP A 100 11.56 3.00 7.85
CA TRP A 100 10.87 4.21 7.42
C TRP A 100 9.87 3.92 6.29
N SER A 101 10.28 3.16 5.26
CA SER A 101 9.40 2.75 4.16
C SER A 101 8.19 1.94 4.64
N PHE A 102 8.37 1.11 5.68
CA PHE A 102 7.29 0.36 6.31
C PHE A 102 6.29 1.28 7.01
N LYS A 103 6.79 2.30 7.73
CA LYS A 103 5.96 3.32 8.38
C LYS A 103 5.13 4.13 7.38
N GLU A 104 5.72 4.45 6.23
CA GLU A 104 5.06 5.12 5.09
C GLU A 104 4.16 4.19 4.25
N ARG A 105 3.79 3.01 4.77
CA ARG A 105 2.91 2.03 4.14
C ARG A 105 3.43 1.44 2.82
N MET A 106 4.70 1.67 2.46
CA MET A 106 5.35 1.09 1.28
C MET A 106 5.89 -0.31 1.59
N ARG A 107 5.00 -1.26 1.92
CA ARG A 107 5.36 -2.59 2.45
C ARG A 107 6.25 -3.42 1.52
N ARG A 108 5.99 -3.39 0.21
CA ARG A 108 6.78 -4.14 -0.78
C ARG A 108 8.21 -3.59 -0.92
N LEU A 109 8.34 -2.26 -0.88
CA LEU A 109 9.65 -1.60 -0.89
C LEU A 109 10.43 -1.90 0.39
N ALA A 110 9.77 -1.83 1.54
CA ALA A 110 10.39 -2.18 2.82
C ALA A 110 10.93 -3.62 2.82
N LEU A 111 10.14 -4.59 2.34
CA LEU A 111 10.58 -5.98 2.20
C LEU A 111 11.78 -6.10 1.26
N THR A 112 11.74 -5.42 0.10
CA THR A 112 12.84 -5.40 -0.88
C THR A 112 14.15 -4.89 -0.26
N LEU A 113 14.07 -3.78 0.49
CA LEU A 113 15.22 -3.18 1.17
C LEU A 113 15.80 -4.12 2.24
N LEU A 114 14.95 -4.79 3.04
CA LEU A 114 15.38 -5.78 4.04
C LEU A 114 16.08 -6.98 3.39
N MET A 115 15.53 -7.50 2.28
CA MET A 115 16.15 -8.60 1.54
C MET A 115 17.50 -8.20 0.95
N ALA A 116 17.61 -6.97 0.40
CA ALA A 116 18.87 -6.45 -0.09
C ALA A 116 19.92 -6.27 1.03
N ALA A 117 19.50 -5.74 2.20
CA ALA A 117 20.38 -5.63 3.37
C ALA A 117 20.89 -6.99 3.85
N ALA A 118 20.06 -8.03 3.81
CA ALA A 118 20.45 -9.40 4.18
C ALA A 118 21.51 -10.01 3.25
N GLY A 119 21.68 -9.50 2.02
CA GLY A 119 22.74 -9.98 1.12
C GLY A 119 24.16 -9.63 1.58
N ILE A 120 24.33 -8.62 2.45
CA ILE A 120 25.61 -8.21 3.00
C ILE A 120 26.15 -9.21 4.05
N PRO A 121 25.39 -9.69 5.06
CA PRO A 121 25.86 -10.75 5.93
C PRO A 121 25.97 -12.11 5.22
N VAL A 122 25.15 -12.39 4.20
CA VAL A 122 25.28 -13.62 3.39
C VAL A 122 26.60 -13.65 2.63
N HIS A 123 27.05 -12.50 2.13
CA HIS A 123 28.39 -12.36 1.53
C HIS A 123 29.49 -12.84 2.50
N TRP A 124 29.43 -12.44 3.77
CA TRP A 124 30.43 -12.83 4.77
C TRP A 124 30.50 -14.35 4.97
N LEU A 125 29.35 -15.03 4.96
CA LEU A 125 29.28 -16.50 4.99
C LEU A 125 29.94 -17.12 3.76
N ILE A 126 29.67 -16.59 2.56
CA ILE A 126 30.29 -17.06 1.31
C ILE A 126 31.80 -16.89 1.36
N SER A 127 32.28 -15.71 1.77
CA SER A 127 33.70 -15.40 1.84
C SER A 127 34.43 -16.33 2.82
N THR A 128 33.83 -16.57 3.98
CA THR A 128 34.36 -17.50 5.00
C THR A 128 34.41 -18.94 4.49
N ALA A 129 33.39 -19.39 3.76
CA ALA A 129 33.33 -20.74 3.21
C ALA A 129 34.35 -20.97 2.07
N LEU A 130 34.61 -19.95 1.24
CA LEU A 130 35.55 -20.05 0.12
C LEU A 130 37.02 -19.92 0.55
N GLY A 131 37.30 -19.23 1.66
CA GLY A 131 38.63 -19.17 2.25
C GLY A 131 39.71 -18.50 1.39
N VAL A 132 39.31 -17.66 0.42
CA VAL A 132 40.26 -16.95 -0.46
C VAL A 132 41.01 -15.90 0.34
N ARG A 133 42.34 -16.05 0.41
CA ARG A 133 43.23 -15.18 1.20
C ARG A 133 43.39 -13.82 0.55
N GLN A 134 43.47 -12.78 1.38
CA GLN A 134 43.74 -11.42 0.93
C GLN A 134 45.15 -11.29 0.34
N PRO A 135 45.34 -10.42 -0.66
CA PRO A 135 46.67 -10.05 -1.13
C PRO A 135 47.52 -9.49 0.02
N HIS A 136 48.84 -9.64 -0.07
CA HIS A 136 49.74 -9.03 0.91
C HIS A 136 49.69 -7.50 0.79
N SER A 137 49.21 -6.83 1.84
CA SER A 137 49.20 -5.37 1.95
C SER A 137 49.74 -4.91 3.31
N HIS A 138 50.40 -3.75 3.31
CA HIS A 138 50.85 -3.07 4.53
C HIS A 138 49.70 -2.38 5.29
N LEU A 139 48.47 -2.40 4.75
CA LEU A 139 47.28 -1.76 5.31
C LEU A 139 46.24 -2.78 5.83
N LEU A 140 46.65 -4.04 6.02
CA LEU A 140 45.75 -5.11 6.53
C LEU A 140 45.26 -4.85 7.96
N ASP A 141 45.97 -4.03 8.73
CA ASP A 141 45.59 -3.64 10.10
C ASP A 141 44.48 -2.55 10.13
N SER A 142 44.02 -2.08 8.96
CA SER A 142 42.99 -1.05 8.87
C SER A 142 41.64 -1.58 9.35
N LEU A 143 40.93 -0.79 10.15
CA LEU A 143 39.55 -1.08 10.60
C LEU A 143 38.55 -1.23 9.44
N SER A 144 38.94 -0.79 8.25
CA SER A 144 38.15 -0.90 7.02
C SER A 144 38.19 -2.28 6.36
N VAL A 145 39.09 -3.17 6.80
CA VAL A 145 39.23 -4.53 6.27
C VAL A 145 38.17 -5.45 6.87
N VAL A 146 37.32 -6.05 6.02
CA VAL A 146 36.21 -6.91 6.45
C VAL A 146 36.19 -8.20 5.65
N GLY A 147 36.27 -9.34 6.34
CA GLY A 147 36.11 -10.68 5.75
C GLY A 147 37.32 -11.14 4.91
N GLY A 148 37.11 -12.14 4.04
CA GLY A 148 38.12 -12.61 3.10
C GLY A 148 38.25 -11.70 1.87
N ALA A 149 39.16 -12.03 0.94
CA ALA A 149 39.37 -11.22 -0.26
C ALA A 149 38.18 -11.29 -1.21
N TYR A 150 37.63 -12.49 -1.37
CA TYR A 150 36.62 -12.81 -2.36
C TYR A 150 35.28 -13.22 -1.70
N PRO A 151 34.14 -12.74 -2.23
CA PRO A 151 34.02 -11.53 -3.05
C PRO A 151 34.46 -10.30 -2.23
N ASN A 152 34.77 -9.14 -2.82
CA ASN A 152 35.08 -7.97 -1.99
C ASN A 152 33.82 -7.43 -1.28
N ALA A 153 33.84 -7.39 0.06
CA ALA A 153 32.68 -7.02 0.89
C ALA A 153 32.22 -5.58 0.70
N GLN A 154 33.18 -4.64 0.64
CA GLN A 154 32.88 -3.22 0.51
C GLN A 154 32.29 -2.90 -0.86
N VAL A 155 32.88 -3.44 -1.94
CA VAL A 155 32.37 -3.26 -3.31
C VAL A 155 30.96 -3.87 -3.45
N ALA A 156 30.71 -5.04 -2.86
CA ALA A 156 29.37 -5.63 -2.81
C ALA A 156 28.35 -4.73 -2.08
N ALA A 157 28.70 -4.27 -0.88
CA ALA A 157 27.82 -3.42 -0.09
C ALA A 157 27.50 -2.08 -0.79
N VAL A 158 28.51 -1.44 -1.39
CA VAL A 158 28.32 -0.19 -2.15
C VAL A 158 27.48 -0.44 -3.40
N THR A 159 27.69 -1.55 -4.12
CA THR A 159 26.87 -1.90 -5.28
C THR A 159 25.39 -2.07 -4.90
N ILE A 160 25.11 -2.73 -3.77
CA ILE A 160 23.75 -2.87 -3.22
C ILE A 160 23.22 -1.48 -2.83
N ALA A 161 23.99 -0.69 -2.09
CA ALA A 161 23.58 0.63 -1.62
C ALA A 161 23.24 1.59 -2.78
N SER A 162 24.10 1.68 -3.78
CA SER A 162 23.91 2.51 -4.97
C SER A 162 22.66 2.08 -5.74
N SER A 163 22.44 0.77 -5.89
CA SER A 163 21.27 0.23 -6.56
C SER A 163 19.98 0.49 -5.75
N MET A 164 20.01 0.30 -4.43
CA MET A 164 18.87 0.56 -3.53
C MET A 164 18.56 2.05 -3.42
N LEU A 165 19.56 2.93 -3.44
CA LEU A 165 19.38 4.37 -3.48
C LEU A 165 18.71 4.80 -4.80
N LEU A 166 19.07 4.18 -5.92
CA LEU A 166 18.42 4.38 -7.20
C LEU A 166 16.96 3.87 -7.19
N VAL A 167 16.72 2.72 -6.56
CA VAL A 167 15.36 2.19 -6.33
C VAL A 167 14.55 3.13 -5.44
N LEU A 168 15.15 3.69 -4.40
CA LEU A 168 14.51 4.60 -3.44
C LEU A 168 14.22 5.96 -4.08
N THR A 169 15.18 6.58 -4.77
CA THR A 169 14.97 7.82 -5.54
C THR A 169 13.89 7.64 -6.60
N ARG A 170 13.77 6.42 -7.16
CA ARG A 170 12.66 6.02 -8.03
C ARG A 170 11.38 5.69 -7.27
N ALA A 171 11.41 5.20 -6.03
CA ALA A 171 10.19 5.06 -5.23
C ALA A 171 9.60 6.44 -4.86
N HIS A 172 10.49 7.42 -4.68
CA HIS A 172 10.17 8.83 -4.43
C HIS A 172 10.16 9.72 -5.70
N ARG A 173 10.23 9.09 -6.89
CA ARG A 173 10.13 9.65 -8.26
C ARG A 173 10.49 11.14 -8.43
N ARG A 174 11.74 11.48 -8.09
CA ARG A 174 12.39 12.73 -8.52
C ARG A 174 12.46 12.84 -10.06
N PRO A 175 12.50 14.05 -10.66
CA PRO A 175 12.50 14.22 -12.12
C PRO A 175 13.60 13.40 -12.83
N THR A 176 13.42 13.09 -14.11
CA THR A 176 14.33 12.22 -14.89
C THR A 176 15.76 12.77 -14.98
N SER A 177 15.94 14.09 -14.90
CA SER A 177 17.24 14.75 -14.73
C SER A 177 17.97 14.30 -13.47
N ASP A 178 17.24 14.18 -12.35
CA ASP A 178 17.81 13.77 -11.06
C ASP A 178 18.17 12.28 -11.08
N MET A 179 17.43 11.47 -11.83
CA MET A 179 17.71 10.04 -11.98
C MET A 179 19.07 9.79 -12.63
N ALA A 180 19.42 10.56 -13.67
CA ALA A 180 20.73 10.46 -14.32
C ALA A 180 21.85 10.83 -13.34
N VAL A 181 21.65 11.87 -12.52
CA VAL A 181 22.61 12.29 -11.48
C VAL A 181 22.82 11.20 -10.45
N TRP A 182 21.76 10.62 -9.89
CA TRP A 182 21.87 9.56 -8.90
C TRP A 182 22.46 8.27 -9.46
N TRP A 183 22.20 7.96 -10.73
CA TRP A 183 22.82 6.83 -11.42
C TRP A 183 24.33 7.05 -11.60
N LEU A 184 24.74 8.23 -12.09
CA LEU A 184 26.15 8.60 -12.21
C LEU A 184 26.85 8.61 -10.85
N ALA A 185 26.19 9.13 -9.81
CA ALA A 185 26.71 9.11 -8.45
C ALA A 185 26.88 7.67 -7.92
N GLY A 186 25.93 6.77 -8.23
CA GLY A 186 26.03 5.35 -7.89
C GLY A 186 27.22 4.68 -8.56
N ILE A 187 27.42 4.90 -9.87
CA ILE A 187 28.58 4.39 -10.61
C ILE A 187 29.88 4.96 -10.06
N ALA A 188 29.92 6.27 -9.81
CA ALA A 188 31.09 6.93 -9.25
C ALA A 188 31.46 6.36 -7.88
N ALA A 189 30.48 6.05 -7.02
CA ALA A 189 30.72 5.42 -5.72
C ALA A 189 31.30 4.00 -5.87
N ILE A 190 30.79 3.20 -6.81
CA ILE A 190 31.33 1.86 -7.09
C ILE A 190 32.78 1.96 -7.60
N ILE A 191 33.06 2.86 -8.54
CA ILE A 191 34.41 3.09 -9.08
C ILE A 191 35.36 3.57 -7.99
N ALA A 192 34.95 4.53 -7.16
CA ALA A 192 35.75 5.02 -6.05
C ALA A 192 36.07 3.92 -5.03
N SER A 193 35.11 3.03 -4.74
CA SER A 193 35.32 1.86 -3.87
C SER A 193 36.31 0.86 -4.47
N CYS A 194 36.16 0.55 -5.76
CA CYS A 194 37.08 -0.31 -6.51
C CYS A 194 38.51 0.25 -6.49
N TYR A 195 38.66 1.53 -6.80
CA TYR A 195 39.94 2.23 -6.78
C TYR A 195 40.56 2.26 -5.38
N GLY A 196 39.80 2.60 -4.34
CA GLY A 196 40.29 2.64 -2.96
C GLY A 196 40.80 1.26 -2.50
N GLN A 197 40.02 0.21 -2.75
CA GLN A 197 40.38 -1.17 -2.41
C GLN A 197 41.63 -1.66 -3.16
N TRP A 198 41.74 -1.32 -4.44
CA TRP A 198 42.93 -1.60 -5.25
C TRP A 198 44.15 -0.80 -4.78
N ALA A 199 44.00 0.50 -4.57
CA ALA A 199 45.10 1.39 -4.22
C ALA A 199 45.69 1.07 -2.83
N MET A 200 44.86 0.59 -1.91
CA MET A 200 45.29 0.06 -0.61
C MET A 200 45.86 -1.37 -0.69
N GLY A 201 45.83 -2.01 -1.87
CA GLY A 201 46.30 -3.38 -2.07
C GLY A 201 45.43 -4.45 -1.38
N LEU A 202 44.17 -4.12 -1.06
CA LEU A 202 43.27 -4.99 -0.29
C LEU A 202 42.45 -5.94 -1.18
N ALA A 203 42.38 -5.68 -2.50
CA ALA A 203 41.58 -6.47 -3.42
C ALA A 203 42.22 -6.60 -4.81
N SER A 204 42.13 -7.80 -5.39
CA SER A 204 42.46 -8.08 -6.78
C SER A 204 41.32 -7.69 -7.74
N ALA A 205 41.54 -7.77 -9.04
CA ALA A 205 40.49 -7.54 -10.04
C ALA A 205 39.33 -8.53 -9.88
N SER A 206 39.65 -9.80 -9.61
CA SER A 206 38.66 -10.86 -9.44
C SER A 206 37.74 -10.64 -8.25
N ASP A 207 38.30 -10.15 -7.14
CA ASP A 207 37.58 -9.82 -5.91
C ASP A 207 36.55 -8.71 -6.15
N GLN A 208 36.95 -7.68 -6.89
CA GLN A 208 36.10 -6.53 -7.21
C GLN A 208 34.98 -6.93 -8.17
N ILE A 209 35.29 -7.68 -9.24
CA ILE A 209 34.28 -8.19 -10.17
C ILE A 209 33.28 -9.10 -9.44
N GLY A 210 33.76 -9.98 -8.57
CA GLY A 210 32.91 -10.82 -7.73
C GLY A 210 31.98 -10.00 -6.82
N GLY A 211 32.50 -8.93 -6.20
CA GLY A 211 31.72 -8.02 -5.36
C GLY A 211 30.61 -7.31 -6.13
N ILE A 212 30.90 -6.80 -7.33
CA ILE A 212 29.91 -6.16 -8.21
C ILE A 212 28.83 -7.16 -8.63
N LEU A 213 29.23 -8.36 -9.07
CA LEU A 213 28.29 -9.41 -9.50
C LEU A 213 27.39 -9.86 -8.36
N TRP A 214 27.93 -10.06 -7.15
CA TRP A 214 27.14 -10.37 -5.98
C TRP A 214 26.13 -9.27 -5.64
N GLY A 215 26.59 -8.01 -5.58
CA GLY A 215 25.73 -6.88 -5.26
C GLY A 215 24.60 -6.69 -6.29
N ALA A 216 24.90 -6.87 -7.58
CA ALA A 216 23.92 -6.84 -8.65
C ALA A 216 22.92 -8.01 -8.55
N ALA A 217 23.40 -9.22 -8.27
CA ALA A 217 22.56 -10.42 -8.17
C ALA A 217 21.60 -10.35 -6.98
N VAL A 218 22.08 -9.95 -5.80
CA VAL A 218 21.25 -9.71 -4.60
C VAL A 218 20.19 -8.67 -4.88
N THR A 219 20.59 -7.52 -5.44
CA THR A 219 19.66 -6.42 -5.73
C THR A 219 18.53 -6.88 -6.65
N ASN A 220 18.86 -7.53 -7.77
CA ASN A 220 17.86 -7.97 -8.73
C ASN A 220 16.96 -9.10 -8.18
N THR A 221 17.53 -9.99 -7.37
CA THR A 221 16.75 -11.04 -6.69
C THR A 221 15.76 -10.45 -5.69
N SER A 222 16.20 -9.48 -4.87
CA SER A 222 15.35 -8.74 -3.93
C SER A 222 14.22 -8.00 -4.65
N LEU A 223 14.51 -7.34 -5.78
CA LEU A 223 13.51 -6.65 -6.60
C LEU A 223 12.48 -7.62 -7.21
N ALA A 224 12.95 -8.74 -7.76
CA ALA A 224 12.09 -9.76 -8.37
C ALA A 224 11.15 -10.41 -7.34
N LEU A 225 11.62 -10.65 -6.12
CA LEU A 225 10.83 -11.22 -5.03
C LEU A 225 9.93 -10.17 -4.35
N GLY A 226 10.40 -8.92 -4.23
CA GLY A 226 9.62 -7.80 -3.72
C GLY A 226 8.54 -7.28 -4.68
N GLY A 227 8.62 -7.66 -5.96
CA GLY A 227 7.67 -7.24 -6.99
C GLY A 227 7.77 -5.76 -7.34
N VAL A 228 8.99 -5.20 -7.26
CA VAL A 228 9.29 -3.80 -7.58
C VAL A 228 9.94 -3.74 -8.96
N ASN A 229 9.27 -3.12 -9.92
CA ASN A 229 9.73 -3.11 -11.31
C ASN A 229 11.06 -2.34 -11.52
N THR A 230 11.99 -2.92 -12.29
CA THR A 230 13.34 -2.43 -12.61
C THR A 230 13.41 -1.28 -13.63
N ILE A 231 14.62 -0.71 -13.77
CA ILE A 231 14.96 0.36 -14.73
C ILE A 231 14.89 -0.16 -16.17
N LEU A 232 15.50 -1.30 -16.51
CA LEU A 232 15.48 -1.84 -17.87
C LEU A 232 14.06 -2.16 -18.37
N SER A 233 13.20 -2.76 -17.53
CA SER A 233 11.80 -3.01 -17.90
C SER A 233 11.01 -1.73 -18.12
N SER A 234 11.45 -0.62 -17.55
CA SER A 234 10.84 0.70 -17.72
C SER A 234 11.29 1.42 -18.98
N TRP A 235 12.53 1.19 -19.43
CA TRP A 235 13.03 1.68 -20.72
C TRP A 235 12.42 0.90 -21.88
N ALA A 236 12.15 -0.39 -21.71
CA ALA A 236 11.29 -1.15 -22.63
C ALA A 236 9.83 -0.62 -22.66
N ARG A 237 9.39 0.09 -21.62
CA ARG A 237 8.07 0.77 -21.55
C ARG A 237 8.09 2.21 -22.08
N LEU A 238 9.25 2.78 -22.39
CA LEU A 238 9.40 4.18 -22.85
C LEU A 238 9.05 4.40 -24.33
N GLY A 239 8.44 3.42 -25.01
CA GLY A 239 8.39 3.40 -26.46
C GLY A 239 7.05 3.37 -27.16
N LEU A 240 5.89 3.18 -26.49
CA LEU A 240 4.62 3.08 -27.22
C LEU A 240 3.43 3.61 -26.38
N PRO A 241 2.75 4.70 -26.79
CA PRO A 241 1.47 5.06 -26.20
C PRO A 241 0.49 3.89 -26.40
N ALA A 242 -0.21 3.49 -25.33
CA ALA A 242 -1.45 2.76 -25.52
C ALA A 242 -2.35 3.63 -26.42
N ARG A 243 -3.06 3.04 -27.39
CA ARG A 243 -4.10 3.77 -28.12
C ARG A 243 -4.97 4.49 -27.08
N SER A 244 -5.13 5.80 -27.22
CA SER A 244 -5.99 6.59 -26.34
C SER A 244 -7.38 5.95 -26.32
N VAL A 245 -7.88 5.69 -25.11
CA VAL A 245 -9.22 5.14 -24.89
C VAL A 245 -10.25 6.27 -24.75
N GLY A 246 -9.81 7.54 -24.82
CA GLY A 246 -10.66 8.73 -24.76
C GLY A 246 -11.26 9.03 -23.39
N LYS A 247 -10.99 8.21 -22.37
CA LYS A 247 -11.56 8.35 -21.03
C LYS A 247 -10.82 9.38 -20.18
N ARG A 248 -11.52 10.06 -19.26
CA ARG A 248 -10.98 11.03 -18.32
C ARG A 248 -11.35 10.66 -16.88
N ALA A 249 -10.43 10.84 -15.93
CA ALA A 249 -10.73 10.70 -14.51
C ALA A 249 -10.62 12.05 -13.79
N ALA A 250 -11.44 12.25 -12.75
CA ALA A 250 -11.25 13.30 -11.76
C ALA A 250 -10.64 12.71 -10.48
N VAL A 251 -9.76 13.45 -9.83
CA VAL A 251 -9.19 13.12 -8.52
C VAL A 251 -9.74 14.09 -7.50
N VAL A 252 -10.60 13.61 -6.60
CA VAL A 252 -11.04 14.35 -5.41
C VAL A 252 -10.09 14.00 -4.28
N TYR A 253 -9.36 14.97 -3.74
CA TYR A 253 -8.34 14.70 -2.73
C TYR A 253 -8.41 15.62 -1.52
N ASN A 254 -8.12 15.04 -0.35
CA ASN A 254 -7.96 15.79 0.87
C ASN A 254 -6.50 16.17 1.10
N PRO A 255 -6.12 17.47 1.01
CA PRO A 255 -4.73 17.91 1.07
C PRO A 255 -4.06 17.56 2.41
N THR A 256 -4.82 17.51 3.51
CA THR A 256 -4.30 17.21 4.86
C THR A 256 -3.80 15.77 5.02
N LYS A 257 -4.13 14.87 4.09
CA LYS A 257 -3.72 13.46 4.14
C LYS A 257 -2.40 13.17 3.43
N PHE A 258 -1.79 14.18 2.80
CA PHE A 258 -0.57 14.01 2.02
C PHE A 258 0.51 15.01 2.46
N PHE A 259 1.66 14.49 2.90
CA PHE A 259 2.85 15.30 3.12
C PHE A 259 3.47 15.80 1.80
N ASP A 260 3.29 15.03 0.72
CA ASP A 260 3.78 15.35 -0.62
C ASP A 260 2.72 15.01 -1.69
N LEU A 261 1.86 15.97 -2.00
CA LEU A 261 0.84 15.85 -3.04
C LEU A 261 1.47 15.69 -4.44
N SER A 262 2.67 16.22 -4.67
CA SER A 262 3.34 16.15 -5.96
C SER A 262 3.69 14.71 -6.34
N LEU A 263 4.03 13.89 -5.34
CA LEU A 263 4.26 12.45 -5.51
C LEU A 263 3.00 11.72 -5.95
N LEU A 264 1.87 11.97 -5.28
CA LEU A 264 0.57 11.38 -5.67
C LEU A 264 0.19 11.79 -7.09
N ARG A 265 0.35 13.07 -7.41
CA ARG A 265 0.03 13.62 -8.73
C ARG A 265 0.80 12.95 -9.85
N ARG A 266 2.12 12.85 -9.71
CA ARG A 266 2.98 12.15 -10.68
C ARG A 266 2.62 10.67 -10.84
N ARG A 267 2.21 9.99 -9.75
CA ARG A 267 1.79 8.59 -9.79
C ARG A 267 0.50 8.41 -10.59
N VAL A 268 -0.52 9.20 -10.27
CA VAL A 268 -1.80 9.19 -10.99
C VAL A 268 -1.59 9.50 -12.46
N GLU A 269 -0.88 10.59 -12.78
CA GLU A 269 -0.60 10.98 -14.16
C GLU A 269 0.13 9.87 -14.94
N ALA A 270 1.16 9.25 -14.36
CA ALA A 270 1.90 8.18 -15.00
C ALA A 270 1.03 6.95 -15.30
N GLU A 271 0.19 6.52 -14.35
CA GLU A 271 -0.67 5.35 -14.54
C GLU A 271 -1.83 5.65 -15.50
N VAL A 272 -2.43 6.84 -15.43
CA VAL A 272 -3.49 7.33 -16.33
C VAL A 272 -2.98 7.39 -17.77
N LEU A 273 -1.81 7.99 -17.99
CA LEU A 273 -1.15 7.99 -19.30
C LEU A 273 -0.82 6.58 -19.78
N SER A 274 -0.34 5.70 -18.89
CA SER A 274 -0.06 4.29 -19.24
C SER A 274 -1.30 3.52 -19.64
N ALA A 275 -2.47 3.90 -19.08
CA ALA A 275 -3.76 3.32 -19.39
C ALA A 275 -4.40 3.92 -20.66
N GLY A 276 -3.79 4.96 -21.26
CA GLY A 276 -4.32 5.66 -22.43
C GLY A 276 -5.49 6.58 -22.11
N TRP A 277 -5.62 7.03 -20.86
CA TRP A 277 -6.63 8.00 -20.44
C TRP A 277 -6.13 9.43 -20.67
N LEU A 278 -7.05 10.37 -20.81
CA LEU A 278 -6.79 11.80 -20.85
C LEU A 278 -6.24 12.30 -19.49
N PRO A 279 -5.50 13.42 -19.46
CA PRO A 279 -5.02 14.01 -18.22
C PRO A 279 -6.13 14.19 -17.17
N THR A 280 -5.82 13.86 -15.92
CA THR A 280 -6.80 13.90 -14.84
C THR A 280 -7.11 15.31 -14.41
N GLN A 281 -8.35 15.54 -14.03
CA GLN A 281 -8.74 16.74 -13.29
C GLN A 281 -8.42 16.56 -11.81
N TRP A 282 -7.96 17.61 -11.15
CA TRP A 282 -7.63 17.59 -9.72
C TRP A 282 -8.54 18.57 -8.99
N LEU A 283 -9.25 18.05 -7.99
CA LEU A 283 -10.32 18.73 -7.28
C LEU A 283 -9.99 18.64 -5.78
N GLU A 284 -9.58 19.77 -5.20
CA GLU A 284 -9.11 19.85 -3.81
C GLU A 284 -10.28 20.04 -2.84
N THR A 285 -10.31 19.25 -1.76
CA THR A 285 -11.32 19.41 -0.71
C THR A 285 -10.93 20.44 0.34
N THR A 286 -11.92 21.06 0.96
CA THR A 286 -11.73 21.96 2.11
C THR A 286 -12.26 21.31 3.38
N PRO A 287 -11.95 21.84 4.58
CA PRO A 287 -12.56 21.37 5.82
C PRO A 287 -14.09 21.49 5.83
N ASP A 288 -14.64 22.57 5.25
CA ASP A 288 -16.08 22.83 5.21
C ASP A 288 -16.80 22.05 4.09
N ASP A 289 -16.06 21.63 3.07
CA ASP A 289 -16.55 20.77 2.00
C ASP A 289 -15.59 19.59 1.78
N PRO A 290 -15.85 18.45 2.46
CA PRO A 290 -14.97 17.29 2.43
C PRO A 290 -14.99 16.54 1.09
N GLY A 291 -15.76 16.98 0.10
CA GLY A 291 -15.76 16.39 -1.25
C GLY A 291 -17.05 16.52 -2.05
N ARG A 292 -18.09 17.17 -1.53
CA ARG A 292 -19.41 17.25 -2.18
C ARG A 292 -19.39 18.11 -3.43
N SER A 293 -18.95 19.36 -3.34
CA SER A 293 -18.89 20.23 -4.52
C SER A 293 -17.89 19.71 -5.55
N MET A 294 -16.80 19.08 -5.10
CA MET A 294 -15.81 18.45 -5.97
C MET A 294 -16.40 17.25 -6.72
N ALA A 295 -17.24 16.43 -6.09
CA ALA A 295 -17.97 15.36 -6.77
C ALA A 295 -18.95 15.90 -7.82
N ARG A 296 -19.72 16.96 -7.50
CA ARG A 296 -20.61 17.63 -8.45
C ARG A 296 -19.86 18.22 -9.64
N GLN A 297 -18.74 18.90 -9.39
CA GLN A 297 -17.87 19.41 -10.45
C GLN A 297 -17.37 18.27 -11.34
N ALA A 298 -16.98 17.11 -10.78
CA ALA A 298 -16.55 15.98 -11.59
C ALA A 298 -17.67 15.47 -12.53
N LEU A 299 -18.91 15.41 -12.04
CA LEU A 299 -20.09 15.06 -12.84
C LEU A 299 -20.34 16.07 -13.97
N GLU A 300 -20.30 17.37 -13.67
CA GLU A 300 -20.48 18.46 -14.64
C GLU A 300 -19.42 18.43 -15.75
N HIS A 301 -18.17 18.06 -15.41
CA HIS A 301 -17.09 17.93 -16.38
C HIS A 301 -17.17 16.64 -17.23
N GLY A 302 -18.15 15.76 -16.98
CA GLY A 302 -18.39 14.56 -17.77
C GLY A 302 -17.22 13.57 -17.73
N VAL A 303 -16.57 13.40 -16.58
CA VAL A 303 -15.51 12.41 -16.42
C VAL A 303 -16.07 10.98 -16.47
N ASP A 304 -15.22 9.98 -16.67
CA ASP A 304 -15.61 8.56 -16.73
C ASP A 304 -15.34 7.82 -15.41
N LEU A 305 -14.65 8.45 -14.46
CA LEU A 305 -14.25 7.87 -13.19
C LEU A 305 -13.89 8.96 -12.17
N VAL A 306 -14.36 8.80 -10.94
CA VAL A 306 -13.92 9.64 -9.80
C VAL A 306 -12.98 8.83 -8.90
N LEU A 307 -11.74 9.28 -8.81
CA LEU A 307 -10.71 8.77 -7.89
C LEU A 307 -10.80 9.55 -6.58
N VAL A 308 -11.07 8.87 -5.47
CA VAL A 308 -11.21 9.51 -4.15
C VAL A 308 -9.98 9.23 -3.30
N ALA A 309 -9.17 10.27 -3.08
CA ALA A 309 -7.92 10.22 -2.34
C ALA A 309 -8.08 10.97 -1.00
N GLY A 310 -8.81 10.37 -0.06
CA GLY A 310 -9.12 10.98 1.23
C GLY A 310 -9.32 9.98 2.37
N GLY A 311 -9.69 10.52 3.54
CA GLY A 311 -10.15 9.72 4.67
C GLY A 311 -11.62 9.31 4.53
N ASP A 312 -12.15 8.63 5.56
CA ASP A 312 -13.50 8.06 5.54
C ASP A 312 -14.59 9.14 5.31
N GLY A 313 -14.48 10.32 5.94
CA GLY A 313 -15.41 11.44 5.69
C GLY A 313 -15.39 11.98 4.25
N THR A 314 -14.22 12.04 3.60
CA THR A 314 -14.13 12.41 2.17
C THR A 314 -14.75 11.33 1.29
N VAL A 315 -14.56 10.06 1.63
CA VAL A 315 -15.18 8.94 0.92
C VAL A 315 -16.70 8.97 1.07
N ARG A 316 -17.23 9.20 2.28
CA ARG A 316 -18.68 9.35 2.53
C ARG A 316 -19.27 10.48 1.70
N ALA A 317 -18.68 11.68 1.78
CA ALA A 317 -19.16 12.86 1.08
C ALA A 317 -19.21 12.65 -0.44
N VAL A 318 -18.16 12.08 -1.03
CA VAL A 318 -18.14 11.79 -2.47
C VAL A 318 -19.11 10.66 -2.82
N ALA A 319 -19.17 9.58 -2.03
CA ALA A 319 -20.09 8.47 -2.26
C ALA A 319 -21.56 8.93 -2.27
N GLY A 320 -21.94 9.78 -1.32
CA GLY A 320 -23.29 10.34 -1.23
C GLY A 320 -23.66 11.18 -2.45
N GLU A 321 -22.77 12.04 -2.94
CA GLU A 321 -23.04 12.84 -4.14
C GLU A 321 -23.05 12.04 -5.44
N LEU A 322 -22.30 10.93 -5.51
CA LEU A 322 -22.28 10.06 -6.69
C LEU A 322 -23.42 9.03 -6.67
N ALA A 323 -24.15 8.89 -5.56
CA ALA A 323 -25.24 7.95 -5.40
C ALA A 323 -26.31 8.15 -6.49
N GLY A 324 -26.69 7.07 -7.19
CA GLY A 324 -27.71 7.07 -8.23
C GLY A 324 -27.29 7.73 -9.55
N THR A 325 -26.10 8.35 -9.64
CA THR A 325 -25.63 9.04 -10.85
C THR A 325 -25.09 8.10 -11.92
N GLY A 326 -24.75 6.86 -11.55
CA GLY A 326 -24.05 5.90 -12.40
C GLY A 326 -22.55 6.18 -12.58
N MET A 327 -22.02 7.26 -12.01
CA MET A 327 -20.60 7.59 -12.04
C MET A 327 -19.80 6.59 -11.20
N PRO A 328 -18.84 5.85 -11.79
CA PRO A 328 -18.03 4.93 -11.01
C PRO A 328 -17.05 5.70 -10.12
N MET A 329 -16.84 5.17 -8.92
CA MET A 329 -15.90 5.67 -7.92
C MET A 329 -14.77 4.65 -7.71
N ALA A 330 -13.53 5.10 -7.56
CA ALA A 330 -12.44 4.27 -7.08
C ALA A 330 -11.76 4.90 -5.87
N LEU A 331 -11.39 4.06 -4.91
CA LEU A 331 -10.80 4.48 -3.65
C LEU A 331 -9.27 4.48 -3.77
N ILE A 332 -8.64 5.58 -3.37
CA ILE A 332 -7.19 5.70 -3.19
C ILE A 332 -6.93 5.86 -1.68
N PRO A 333 -6.67 4.75 -0.95
CA PRO A 333 -6.66 4.78 0.52
C PRO A 333 -5.57 5.68 1.09
N SER A 334 -5.95 6.83 1.65
CA SER A 334 -5.04 7.78 2.31
C SER A 334 -5.43 8.09 3.76
N GLY A 335 -6.56 7.57 4.24
CA GLY A 335 -7.03 7.69 5.61
C GLY A 335 -6.38 6.72 6.61
N THR A 336 -6.72 6.91 7.90
CA THR A 336 -6.33 5.99 8.98
C THR A 336 -7.25 4.76 9.04
N GLY A 337 -8.57 4.96 8.92
CA GLY A 337 -9.57 3.89 8.90
C GLY A 337 -9.61 3.16 7.55
N ASN A 338 -9.93 3.89 6.48
CA ASN A 338 -10.17 3.35 5.13
C ASN A 338 -11.24 2.24 5.16
N LEU A 339 -12.33 2.51 5.86
CA LEU A 339 -13.37 1.54 6.23
C LEU A 339 -13.98 0.88 5.00
N LEU A 340 -14.47 1.69 4.06
CA LEU A 340 -15.07 1.18 2.83
C LEU A 340 -14.04 0.37 2.01
N ALA A 341 -12.82 0.88 1.87
CA ALA A 341 -11.76 0.20 1.13
C ALA A 341 -11.44 -1.19 1.72
N ARG A 342 -11.40 -1.31 3.06
CA ARG A 342 -11.15 -2.59 3.74
C ARG A 342 -12.28 -3.59 3.52
N ASN A 343 -13.52 -3.16 3.71
CA ASN A 343 -14.70 -4.02 3.53
C ASN A 343 -14.84 -4.48 2.06
N LEU A 344 -14.46 -3.63 1.11
CA LEU A 344 -14.45 -3.97 -0.31
C LEU A 344 -13.14 -4.64 -0.78
N CYS A 345 -12.24 -4.99 0.14
CA CYS A 345 -10.94 -5.62 -0.16
C CYS A 345 -10.04 -4.81 -1.13
N VAL A 346 -10.25 -3.50 -1.24
CA VAL A 346 -9.39 -2.61 -2.04
C VAL A 346 -7.97 -2.61 -1.45
N PRO A 347 -6.92 -2.77 -2.28
CA PRO A 347 -5.55 -2.74 -1.80
C PRO A 347 -5.23 -1.44 -1.05
N LEU A 348 -4.64 -1.55 0.14
CA LEU A 348 -4.21 -0.37 0.92
C LEU A 348 -2.90 0.26 0.42
N ASP A 349 -2.19 -0.43 -0.48
CA ASP A 349 -1.03 0.11 -1.19
C ASP A 349 -1.50 1.01 -2.33
N THR A 350 -1.09 2.28 -2.32
CA THR A 350 -1.54 3.30 -3.26
C THR A 350 -1.34 2.89 -4.72
N ASP A 351 -0.20 2.27 -5.05
CA ASP A 351 0.10 1.86 -6.42
C ASP A 351 -0.80 0.69 -6.87
N ALA A 352 -1.07 -0.26 -5.98
CA ALA A 352 -2.00 -1.34 -6.23
C ALA A 352 -3.45 -0.84 -6.36
N ALA A 353 -3.87 0.12 -5.52
CA ALA A 353 -5.19 0.75 -5.59
C ALA A 353 -5.38 1.51 -6.90
N LEU A 354 -4.38 2.29 -7.33
CA LEU A 354 -4.43 3.05 -8.57
C LEU A 354 -4.47 2.13 -9.81
N ARG A 355 -3.70 1.05 -9.80
CA ARG A 355 -3.78 0.02 -10.86
C ARG A 355 -5.17 -0.60 -10.92
N LEU A 356 -5.75 -0.96 -9.77
CA LEU A 356 -7.11 -1.48 -9.68
C LEU A 356 -8.11 -0.45 -10.21
N ALA A 357 -8.02 0.82 -9.79
CA ALA A 357 -8.92 1.89 -10.20
C ALA A 357 -9.04 2.04 -11.73
N LEU A 358 -7.92 1.93 -12.45
CA LEU A 358 -7.87 2.16 -13.90
C LEU A 358 -8.11 0.90 -14.75
N SER A 359 -8.08 -0.28 -14.16
CA SER A 359 -8.22 -1.56 -14.89
C SER A 359 -9.38 -2.43 -14.42
N GLY A 360 -9.90 -2.17 -13.22
CA GLY A 360 -11.02 -2.88 -12.63
C GLY A 360 -12.35 -2.48 -13.26
N SER A 361 -13.38 -3.26 -12.93
CA SER A 361 -14.76 -2.99 -13.31
C SER A 361 -15.55 -2.55 -12.07
N PRO A 362 -16.52 -1.63 -12.23
CA PRO A 362 -17.35 -1.21 -11.11
C PRO A 362 -18.24 -2.36 -10.65
N THR A 363 -18.29 -2.55 -9.34
CA THR A 363 -19.28 -3.37 -8.66
C THR A 363 -20.31 -2.44 -8.05
N ALA A 364 -21.59 -2.63 -8.37
CA ALA A 364 -22.66 -1.89 -7.72
C ALA A 364 -22.72 -2.29 -6.25
N ILE A 365 -22.69 -1.29 -5.37
CA ILE A 365 -22.88 -1.48 -3.93
C ILE A 365 -24.08 -0.66 -3.46
N ASP A 366 -24.69 -1.14 -2.41
CA ASP A 366 -25.75 -0.46 -1.70
C ASP A 366 -25.15 0.69 -0.88
N LEU A 367 -25.86 1.81 -0.84
CA LEU A 367 -25.62 2.89 0.11
C LEU A 367 -26.83 2.97 1.04
N VAL A 368 -26.68 3.69 2.13
CA VAL A 368 -27.75 3.84 3.12
C VAL A 368 -28.03 5.32 3.35
N ARG A 369 -29.28 5.73 3.17
CA ARG A 369 -29.76 7.07 3.53
C ARG A 369 -30.21 7.04 4.99
N ALA A 370 -29.64 7.92 5.79
CA ALA A 370 -30.13 8.24 7.13
C ALA A 370 -30.84 9.59 7.09
N THR A 371 -32.05 9.66 7.63
CA THR A 371 -32.84 10.88 7.80
C THR A 371 -33.19 11.02 9.28
N TRP A 372 -32.98 12.20 9.83
CA TRP A 372 -33.29 12.53 11.21
C TRP A 372 -33.98 13.89 11.31
N ASP A 373 -34.32 14.31 12.54
CA ASP A 373 -35.15 15.50 12.80
C ASP A 373 -34.74 16.74 11.99
N ASP A 374 -33.44 17.00 11.87
CA ASP A 374 -32.88 18.24 11.31
C ASP A 374 -32.02 18.00 10.05
N GLY A 375 -32.05 16.81 9.44
CA GLY A 375 -31.20 16.55 8.28
C GLY A 375 -31.27 15.15 7.68
N GLU A 376 -30.50 14.96 6.61
CA GLU A 376 -30.26 13.66 6.00
C GLU A 376 -28.79 13.52 5.57
N GLU A 377 -28.29 12.28 5.54
CA GLU A 377 -26.95 11.94 5.06
C GLU A 377 -26.96 10.54 4.42
N ILE A 378 -26.21 10.38 3.34
CA ILE A 378 -25.95 9.07 2.74
C ILE A 378 -24.59 8.56 3.22
N PHE A 379 -24.55 7.30 3.65
CA PHE A 379 -23.35 6.66 4.17
C PHE A 379 -23.14 5.27 3.55
N ALA A 380 -21.91 4.77 3.68
CA ALA A 380 -21.52 3.50 3.06
C ALA A 380 -21.14 2.42 4.06
N VAL A 381 -20.86 2.78 5.32
CA VAL A 381 -20.28 1.86 6.32
C VAL A 381 -21.27 1.55 7.44
N MET A 382 -21.55 2.51 8.32
CA MET A 382 -22.41 2.29 9.49
C MET A 382 -23.04 3.58 10.03
N ALA A 383 -24.09 3.42 10.83
CA ALA A 383 -24.61 4.46 11.71
C ALA A 383 -24.84 3.88 13.12
N GLY A 384 -24.76 4.73 14.13
CA GLY A 384 -24.91 4.35 15.53
C GLY A 384 -25.80 5.32 16.28
N LEU A 385 -26.63 4.82 17.19
CA LEU A 385 -27.50 5.59 18.08
C LEU A 385 -27.24 5.17 19.53
N GLY A 386 -27.12 6.13 20.44
CA GLY A 386 -26.89 5.89 21.87
C GLY A 386 -25.42 5.80 22.25
N LEU A 387 -25.06 4.78 23.02
CA LEU A 387 -23.73 4.65 23.63
C LEU A 387 -22.57 4.68 22.62
N ASP A 388 -22.76 4.20 21.39
CA ASP A 388 -21.71 4.23 20.36
C ASP A 388 -21.30 5.66 20.01
N ALA A 389 -22.30 6.54 19.83
CA ALA A 389 -22.10 7.97 19.61
C ALA A 389 -21.58 8.69 20.86
N GLN A 390 -21.99 8.26 22.08
CA GLN A 390 -21.45 8.80 23.34
C GLN A 390 -19.97 8.43 23.55
N ILE A 391 -19.59 7.17 23.25
CA ILE A 391 -18.20 6.72 23.28
C ILE A 391 -17.37 7.53 22.28
N MET A 392 -17.92 7.82 21.10
CA MET A 392 -17.24 8.63 20.09
C MET A 392 -17.16 10.12 20.49
N ALA A 393 -18.19 10.67 21.16
CA ALA A 393 -18.25 12.04 21.66
C ALA A 393 -17.31 12.31 22.85
N ASP A 394 -17.15 11.33 23.75
CA ASP A 394 -16.36 11.48 24.98
C ASP A 394 -14.88 11.07 24.82
N THR A 395 -14.40 10.82 23.59
CA THR A 395 -13.04 10.28 23.39
C THR A 395 -11.94 11.32 23.69
N LYS A 396 -11.52 11.38 24.97
CA LYS A 396 -10.14 11.68 25.36
C LYS A 396 -9.22 10.53 24.92
N ASP A 397 -7.98 10.84 24.56
CA ASP A 397 -6.95 9.93 24.05
C ASP A 397 -6.67 8.67 24.90
N GLU A 398 -7.17 8.61 26.13
CA GLU A 398 -7.02 7.49 27.05
C GLU A 398 -7.80 6.23 26.61
N LEU A 399 -9.02 6.39 26.06
CA LEU A 399 -9.83 5.24 25.61
C LEU A 399 -9.21 4.57 24.36
N LYS A 400 -8.61 5.37 23.46
CA LYS A 400 -7.81 4.89 22.32
C LYS A 400 -6.59 4.06 22.75
N ARG A 401 -6.04 4.32 23.94
CA ARG A 401 -4.91 3.57 24.51
C ARG A 401 -5.35 2.22 25.09
N VAL A 402 -6.56 2.16 25.65
CA VAL A 402 -7.17 0.94 26.22
C VAL A 402 -7.64 -0.02 25.12
N ILE A 403 -8.21 0.50 24.03
CA ILE A 403 -8.59 -0.30 22.85
C ILE A 403 -7.35 -1.00 22.25
N ARG A 404 -6.18 -0.35 22.31
CA ARG A 404 -4.90 -0.92 21.87
C ARG A 404 -4.37 -2.05 22.77
N ALA A 405 -4.85 -2.14 24.02
CA ALA A 405 -4.36 -3.09 25.02
C ALA A 405 -5.15 -4.43 25.06
N GLY A 406 -6.34 -4.50 24.45
CA GLY A 406 -7.20 -5.68 24.51
C GLY A 406 -7.74 -5.99 25.92
N ALA A 407 -8.90 -6.63 25.98
CA ALA A 407 -9.65 -7.03 27.19
C ALA A 407 -10.14 -5.94 28.16
N TYR A 408 -9.48 -4.77 28.29
CA TYR A 408 -9.86 -3.72 29.27
C TYR A 408 -10.95 -2.73 28.80
N ALA A 409 -11.29 -2.70 27.51
CA ALA A 409 -12.34 -1.82 26.98
C ALA A 409 -13.71 -2.10 27.61
N VAL A 410 -14.00 -3.37 27.90
CA VAL A 410 -15.24 -3.84 28.54
C VAL A 410 -15.45 -3.21 29.92
N ALA A 411 -14.37 -3.08 30.71
CA ALA A 411 -14.44 -2.47 32.05
C ALA A 411 -14.59 -0.93 31.99
N ALA A 412 -14.01 -0.27 30.98
CA ALA A 412 -14.16 1.17 30.79
C ALA A 412 -15.60 1.55 30.39
N VAL A 413 -16.21 0.76 29.50
CA VAL A 413 -17.61 0.95 29.09
C VAL A 413 -18.59 0.68 30.23
N GLN A 414 -18.30 -0.30 31.10
CA GLN A 414 -19.10 -0.54 32.31
C GLN A 414 -19.08 0.63 33.30
N HIS A 415 -17.94 1.29 33.48
CA HIS A 415 -17.85 2.46 34.35
C HIS A 415 -18.59 3.69 33.79
N ALA A 416 -18.90 3.71 32.50
CA ALA A 416 -19.69 4.78 31.89
C ALA A 416 -21.18 4.72 32.28
N SER A 417 -21.67 3.58 32.82
CA SER A 417 -23.06 3.39 33.27
C SER A 417 -24.11 3.99 32.31
N PRO A 418 -24.13 3.58 31.03
CA PRO A 418 -25.05 4.15 30.04
C PRO A 418 -26.49 4.04 30.52
N ARG A 419 -27.22 5.17 30.49
CA ARG A 419 -28.66 5.18 30.75
C ARG A 419 -29.39 4.52 29.58
N PRO A 420 -30.20 3.47 29.81
CA PRO A 420 -31.11 2.98 28.78
C PRO A 420 -32.14 4.04 28.42
N PHE A 421 -32.50 4.07 27.14
CA PHE A 421 -33.59 4.86 26.59
C PHE A 421 -34.64 3.92 25.96
N ARG A 422 -35.87 4.41 25.82
CA ARG A 422 -36.95 3.64 25.21
C ARG A 422 -37.10 4.04 23.76
N ALA A 423 -37.33 3.06 22.90
CA ALA A 423 -37.46 3.29 21.48
C ALA A 423 -38.46 2.35 20.82
N SER A 424 -39.25 2.93 19.92
CA SER A 424 -40.13 2.23 18.99
C SER A 424 -39.34 1.96 17.71
N VAL A 425 -39.21 0.68 17.33
CA VAL A 425 -38.46 0.26 16.14
C VAL A 425 -39.38 -0.46 15.16
N ALA A 426 -39.48 0.05 13.94
CA ALA A 426 -40.22 -0.58 12.85
C ALA A 426 -39.26 -0.99 11.73
N LEU A 427 -39.44 -2.20 11.19
CA LEU A 427 -38.63 -2.77 10.10
C LEU A 427 -39.53 -3.04 8.90
N ASP A 428 -39.11 -2.60 7.71
CA ASP A 428 -39.81 -2.86 6.43
C ASP A 428 -41.32 -2.55 6.46
N GLY A 429 -41.72 -1.51 7.21
CA GLY A 429 -43.12 -1.09 7.35
C GLY A 429 -43.99 -1.95 8.27
N ALA A 430 -43.40 -2.91 8.99
CA ALA A 430 -44.10 -3.68 10.02
C ALA A 430 -44.53 -2.79 11.21
N ALA A 431 -45.40 -3.33 12.07
CA ALA A 431 -45.79 -2.66 13.30
C ALA A 431 -44.55 -2.41 14.18
N ALA A 432 -44.46 -1.21 14.76
CA ALA A 432 -43.34 -0.85 15.60
C ALA A 432 -43.31 -1.69 16.88
N GLU A 433 -42.13 -2.21 17.23
CA GLU A 433 -41.87 -2.92 18.47
C GLU A 433 -41.18 -1.99 19.47
N GLU A 434 -41.63 -2.05 20.73
CA GLU A 434 -41.07 -1.25 21.82
C GLU A 434 -39.86 -1.96 22.42
N HIS A 435 -38.72 -1.27 22.45
CA HIS A 435 -37.48 -1.75 23.02
C HIS A 435 -36.91 -0.76 24.03
N ASP A 436 -36.37 -1.30 25.13
CA ASP A 436 -35.43 -0.56 25.97
C ASP A 436 -34.01 -0.91 25.52
N MET A 437 -33.16 0.07 25.24
CA MET A 437 -31.80 -0.17 24.77
C MET A 437 -30.83 0.92 25.24
N VAL A 438 -29.53 0.59 25.22
CA VAL A 438 -28.45 1.58 25.43
C VAL A 438 -27.76 1.94 24.12
N MET A 439 -27.90 1.11 23.08
CA MET A 439 -27.37 1.38 21.75
C MET A 439 -28.13 0.63 20.65
N ALA A 440 -28.20 1.27 19.48
CA ALA A 440 -28.53 0.63 18.21
C ALA A 440 -27.39 0.87 17.22
N LEU A 441 -26.93 -0.18 16.53
CA LEU A 441 -25.97 -0.08 15.42
C LEU A 441 -26.61 -0.53 14.14
N LEU A 442 -26.35 0.19 13.05
CA LEU A 442 -26.79 -0.14 11.71
C LEU A 442 -25.56 -0.26 10.80
N GLY A 443 -25.32 -1.42 10.20
CA GLY A 443 -24.16 -1.67 9.36
C GLY A 443 -24.55 -2.05 7.93
N ASN A 444 -24.07 -1.30 6.95
CA ASN A 444 -24.08 -1.70 5.53
C ASN A 444 -22.92 -2.65 5.22
N VAL A 445 -21.84 -2.58 6.02
CA VAL A 445 -20.68 -3.46 5.92
C VAL A 445 -20.31 -4.07 7.27
N GLY A 446 -19.61 -5.19 7.23
CA GLY A 446 -19.40 -6.02 8.42
C GLY A 446 -18.31 -5.56 9.39
N THR A 447 -17.32 -4.81 8.90
CA THR A 447 -16.09 -4.52 9.66
C THR A 447 -15.87 -3.03 9.86
N ILE A 448 -15.44 -2.66 11.06
CA ILE A 448 -15.17 -1.28 11.46
C ILE A 448 -13.66 -1.02 11.68
N THR A 449 -13.31 0.17 12.19
CA THR A 449 -11.91 0.56 12.44
C THR A 449 -11.23 -0.45 13.37
N GLY A 450 -9.99 -0.84 13.04
CA GLY A 450 -9.25 -1.84 13.80
C GLY A 450 -9.48 -3.30 13.37
N GLY A 451 -10.31 -3.54 12.34
CA GLY A 451 -10.58 -4.89 11.84
C GLY A 451 -11.61 -5.65 12.68
N MET A 452 -12.33 -4.94 13.56
CA MET A 452 -13.38 -5.50 14.40
C MET A 452 -14.63 -5.78 13.55
N THR A 453 -15.10 -7.02 13.58
CA THR A 453 -16.29 -7.45 12.83
C THR A 453 -17.51 -7.39 13.74
N ILE A 454 -18.43 -6.46 13.46
CA ILE A 454 -19.68 -6.28 14.21
C ILE A 454 -20.81 -7.07 13.54
N PHE A 455 -20.88 -7.02 12.21
CA PHE A 455 -21.90 -7.72 11.42
C PHE A 455 -21.25 -8.75 10.50
N PRO A 456 -21.01 -10.00 10.96
CA PRO A 456 -20.33 -11.01 10.16
C PRO A 456 -21.06 -11.41 8.87
N ARG A 457 -22.36 -11.10 8.77
CA ARG A 457 -23.21 -11.41 7.62
C ARG A 457 -23.49 -10.21 6.72
N ALA A 458 -23.09 -8.99 7.12
CA ALA A 458 -23.39 -7.79 6.35
C ALA A 458 -22.66 -7.83 5.01
N THR A 459 -23.42 -7.61 3.94
CA THR A 459 -22.88 -7.46 2.60
C THR A 459 -23.50 -6.22 1.95
N PRO A 460 -22.71 -5.30 1.37
CA PRO A 460 -23.27 -4.06 0.82
C PRO A 460 -23.83 -4.26 -0.59
N THR A 461 -24.51 -5.39 -0.85
CA THR A 461 -25.10 -5.74 -2.15
C THR A 461 -26.38 -6.57 -2.04
N ASP A 462 -26.86 -6.84 -0.83
CA ASP A 462 -28.04 -7.68 -0.59
C ASP A 462 -29.33 -6.86 -0.43
N GLY A 463 -29.24 -5.53 -0.56
CA GLY A 463 -30.35 -4.60 -0.39
C GLY A 463 -30.81 -4.47 1.05
N ARG A 464 -29.98 -4.82 2.03
CA ARG A 464 -30.31 -4.80 3.46
C ARG A 464 -29.25 -4.08 4.28
N VAL A 465 -29.69 -3.50 5.39
CA VAL A 465 -28.84 -3.04 6.48
C VAL A 465 -28.96 -4.02 7.64
N ASP A 466 -27.85 -4.35 8.28
CA ASP A 466 -27.83 -5.16 9.49
C ASP A 466 -28.04 -4.27 10.72
N LEU A 467 -29.01 -4.61 11.56
CA LEU A 467 -29.38 -3.88 12.77
C LEU A 467 -29.01 -4.69 14.01
N LEU A 468 -28.29 -4.08 14.94
CA LEU A 468 -28.03 -4.60 16.27
C LEU A 468 -28.69 -3.70 17.31
N LEU A 469 -29.67 -4.24 18.04
CA LEU A 469 -30.24 -3.58 19.22
C LEU A 469 -29.63 -4.18 20.48
N ALA A 470 -29.13 -3.34 21.37
CA ALA A 470 -28.37 -3.79 22.53
C ALA A 470 -28.80 -3.11 23.84
N ARG A 471 -29.06 -3.98 24.84
CA ARG A 471 -29.33 -3.61 26.24
C ARG A 471 -28.52 -4.50 27.21
N PRO A 472 -27.18 -4.44 27.21
CA PRO A 472 -26.38 -5.12 28.23
C PRO A 472 -26.62 -4.50 29.63
N ASP A 473 -27.24 -5.27 30.52
CA ASP A 473 -27.53 -4.83 31.90
C ASP A 473 -26.44 -5.29 32.89
N ARG A 474 -25.73 -6.39 32.60
CA ARG A 474 -24.71 -6.98 33.48
C ARG A 474 -23.33 -7.01 32.85
N VAL A 475 -22.30 -7.13 33.70
CA VAL A 475 -20.89 -7.31 33.30
C VAL A 475 -20.72 -8.46 32.30
N VAL A 476 -21.48 -9.54 32.48
CA VAL A 476 -21.45 -10.71 31.61
C VAL A 476 -21.99 -10.40 30.21
N ASP A 477 -23.00 -9.54 30.09
CA ASP A 477 -23.60 -9.16 28.79
C ASP A 477 -22.62 -8.30 28.00
N TRP A 478 -21.95 -7.38 28.67
CA TRP A 478 -20.83 -6.61 28.12
C TRP A 478 -19.66 -7.48 27.70
N ALA A 479 -19.27 -8.45 28.52
CA ALA A 479 -18.21 -9.40 28.17
C ALA A 479 -18.58 -10.27 26.97
N ARG A 480 -19.86 -10.70 26.87
CA ARG A 480 -20.38 -11.46 25.73
C ARG A 480 -20.36 -10.63 24.44
N MET A 481 -20.74 -9.36 24.51
CA MET A 481 -20.64 -8.44 23.37
C MET A 481 -19.18 -8.20 22.95
N GLY A 482 -18.28 -7.98 23.91
CA GLY A 482 -16.84 -7.88 23.62
C GLY A 482 -16.28 -9.15 22.97
N ALA A 483 -16.69 -10.33 23.45
CA ALA A 483 -16.30 -11.61 22.88
C ALA A 483 -16.85 -11.81 21.45
N MET A 484 -18.07 -11.35 21.14
CA MET A 484 -18.60 -11.33 19.76
C MET A 484 -17.68 -10.55 18.84
N ILE A 485 -17.37 -9.31 19.21
CA ILE A 485 -16.59 -8.38 18.37
C ILE A 485 -15.18 -8.93 18.13
N LEU A 486 -14.56 -9.52 19.17
CA LEU A 486 -13.25 -10.14 19.07
C LEU A 486 -13.26 -11.43 18.23
N ALA A 487 -14.29 -12.26 18.39
CA ALA A 487 -14.40 -13.54 17.69
C ALA A 487 -14.95 -13.40 16.26
N GLY A 488 -15.55 -12.25 15.90
CA GLY A 488 -16.26 -12.04 14.64
C GLY A 488 -17.45 -12.98 14.47
N ARG A 489 -18.09 -13.39 15.57
CA ARG A 489 -19.20 -14.36 15.57
C ARG A 489 -20.35 -13.85 16.43
N VAL A 490 -21.57 -13.93 15.91
CA VAL A 490 -22.80 -13.61 16.62
C VAL A 490 -23.09 -14.68 17.68
N PRO A 491 -23.09 -14.36 19.00
CA PRO A 491 -23.54 -15.26 20.05
C PRO A 491 -25.06 -15.41 19.99
N SER A 492 -25.55 -16.56 20.44
CA SER A 492 -26.99 -16.79 20.64
C SER A 492 -27.57 -15.80 21.67
N GLY A 493 -28.63 -15.08 21.31
CA GLY A 493 -29.38 -14.18 22.21
C GLY A 493 -29.18 -12.67 22.01
N LEU A 494 -28.47 -12.23 20.97
CA LEU A 494 -28.51 -10.84 20.51
C LEU A 494 -29.46 -10.71 19.31
N THR A 495 -30.34 -9.70 19.35
CA THR A 495 -31.27 -9.42 18.26
C THR A 495 -30.51 -8.74 17.12
N LEU A 496 -30.15 -9.55 16.13
CA LEU A 496 -29.70 -9.08 14.83
C LEU A 496 -30.84 -9.23 13.84
N ALA A 497 -31.28 -8.10 13.30
CA ALA A 497 -32.27 -8.04 12.24
C ALA A 497 -31.62 -7.54 10.95
N GLN A 498 -32.22 -7.84 9.82
CA GLN A 498 -31.84 -7.26 8.53
C GLN A 498 -33.09 -6.70 7.86
N ALA A 499 -33.03 -5.45 7.42
CA ALA A 499 -34.16 -4.76 6.81
C ALA A 499 -33.69 -3.86 5.67
N SER A 500 -34.60 -3.53 4.76
CA SER A 500 -34.38 -2.50 3.73
C SER A 500 -34.73 -1.11 4.23
N CYS A 501 -35.71 -1.01 5.15
CA CYS A 501 -36.06 0.22 5.84
C CYS A 501 -36.13 -0.01 7.36
N VAL A 502 -35.53 0.90 8.14
CA VAL A 502 -35.60 0.90 9.61
C VAL A 502 -36.08 2.27 10.08
N SER A 503 -37.10 2.30 10.94
CA SER A 503 -37.55 3.53 11.59
C SER A 503 -37.38 3.38 13.10
N ILE A 504 -36.62 4.28 13.71
CA ILE A 504 -36.38 4.33 15.15
C ILE A 504 -36.95 5.64 15.68
N ARG A 505 -37.78 5.54 16.72
CA ARG A 505 -38.34 6.69 17.45
C ARG A 505 -38.01 6.56 18.93
N THR A 506 -37.35 7.54 19.51
CA THR A 506 -36.92 7.52 20.93
C THR A 506 -37.78 8.45 21.79
N ASP A 507 -37.90 8.13 23.08
CA ASP A 507 -38.62 8.94 24.06
C ASP A 507 -37.89 10.23 24.46
N GLU A 508 -36.56 10.23 24.38
CA GLU A 508 -35.68 11.38 24.59
C GLU A 508 -34.73 11.62 23.40
N PRO A 509 -34.15 12.82 23.22
CA PRO A 509 -33.11 13.03 22.22
C PRO A 509 -31.86 12.20 22.55
N VAL A 510 -31.45 11.33 21.63
CA VAL A 510 -30.31 10.42 21.83
C VAL A 510 -29.18 10.77 20.86
N PRO A 511 -27.91 10.77 21.30
CA PRO A 511 -26.76 10.99 20.42
C PRO A 511 -26.68 9.97 19.28
N PHE A 512 -26.27 10.41 18.10
CA PHE A 512 -26.08 9.51 16.94
C PHE A 512 -24.85 9.88 16.10
N GLU A 513 -24.34 8.89 15.38
CA GLU A 513 -23.20 9.00 14.47
C GLU A 513 -23.46 8.35 13.11
N VAL A 514 -22.74 8.83 12.09
CA VAL A 514 -22.79 8.31 10.71
C VAL A 514 -21.37 8.17 10.16
N ASP A 515 -20.99 6.96 9.77
CA ASP A 515 -19.62 6.54 9.39
C ASP A 515 -18.52 7.03 10.35
N GLY A 516 -18.80 7.05 11.66
CA GLY A 516 -17.85 7.46 12.70
C GLY A 516 -17.75 8.97 12.97
N ASP A 517 -18.59 9.80 12.32
CA ASP A 517 -18.72 11.23 12.64
C ASP A 517 -20.02 11.49 13.41
N ILE A 518 -19.92 12.23 14.52
CA ILE A 518 -21.06 12.57 15.37
C ILE A 518 -21.95 13.58 14.63
N ALA A 519 -23.23 13.24 14.50
CA ALA A 519 -24.20 14.06 13.77
C ALA A 519 -25.18 14.80 14.70
N GLY A 520 -25.02 14.65 16.02
CA GLY A 520 -25.78 15.39 17.04
C GLY A 520 -26.64 14.46 17.88
N THR A 521 -27.85 14.91 18.22
CA THR A 521 -28.86 14.13 18.95
C THR A 521 -30.16 14.13 18.17
N THR A 522 -30.93 13.05 18.23
CA THR A 522 -32.21 12.95 17.52
C THR A 522 -33.24 12.12 18.29
N ARG A 523 -34.53 12.37 18.01
CA ARG A 523 -35.68 11.57 18.44
C ARG A 523 -36.21 10.64 17.34
N ALA A 524 -35.87 10.90 16.09
CA ALA A 524 -36.33 10.14 14.94
C ALA A 524 -35.16 9.84 14.02
N LEU A 525 -34.89 8.55 13.80
CA LEU A 525 -33.89 8.11 12.82
C LEU A 525 -34.54 7.13 11.86
N ASP A 526 -34.66 7.53 10.60
CA ASP A 526 -35.12 6.70 9.50
C ASP A 526 -33.93 6.30 8.64
N ILE A 527 -33.86 5.02 8.30
CA ILE A 527 -32.79 4.41 7.53
C ILE A 527 -33.42 3.72 6.33
N GLU A 528 -32.94 4.05 5.14
CA GLU A 528 -33.37 3.46 3.87
C GLU A 528 -32.16 2.97 3.08
N VAL A 529 -32.16 1.70 2.70
CA VAL A 529 -31.15 1.16 1.80
C VAL A 529 -31.45 1.62 0.38
N LEU A 530 -30.42 2.11 -0.32
CA LEU A 530 -30.43 2.49 -1.72
C LEU A 530 -29.70 1.41 -2.53
N PRO A 531 -30.41 0.40 -3.09
CA PRO A 531 -29.76 -0.78 -3.66
C PRO A 531 -28.96 -0.43 -4.91
N GLY A 532 -27.71 -0.90 -4.96
CA GLY A 532 -26.81 -0.69 -6.10
C GLY A 532 -26.55 0.77 -6.43
N ALA A 533 -26.74 1.69 -5.48
CA ALA A 533 -26.69 3.13 -5.70
C ALA A 533 -25.32 3.65 -6.17
N LEU A 534 -24.23 2.93 -5.90
CA LEU A 534 -22.88 3.38 -6.27
C LEU A 534 -22.07 2.29 -6.95
N GLY A 535 -21.51 2.60 -8.12
CA GLY A 535 -20.52 1.74 -8.75
C GLY A 535 -19.13 1.97 -8.14
N VAL A 536 -18.55 0.98 -7.46
CA VAL A 536 -17.20 1.09 -6.88
C VAL A 536 -16.23 0.13 -7.56
N ILE A 537 -15.06 0.63 -7.96
CA ILE A 537 -13.98 -0.22 -8.48
C ILE A 537 -13.35 -1.00 -7.31
N ALA A 538 -13.71 -2.28 -7.21
CA ALA A 538 -13.23 -3.21 -6.21
C ALA A 538 -12.75 -4.52 -6.86
N PRO A 539 -11.93 -5.34 -6.19
CA PRO A 539 -11.63 -6.68 -6.68
C PRO A 539 -12.92 -7.51 -6.80
N PRO A 540 -12.99 -8.45 -7.76
CA PRO A 540 -14.13 -9.36 -7.84
C PRO A 540 -14.28 -10.14 -6.53
N ARG A 541 -15.50 -10.18 -5.99
CA ARG A 541 -15.80 -10.96 -4.78
C ARG A 541 -15.58 -12.44 -5.09
N ARG A 542 -14.90 -13.13 -4.17
CA ARG A 542 -14.64 -14.57 -4.24
C ARG A 542 -15.76 -15.36 -3.61
#